data_AF-A0A1J5F572-F1
#
_entry.id   AF-A0A1J5F572-F1
#
_cell.length_a   1.000
_cell.length_b   1.000
_cell.length_c   1.000
_cell.angle_alpha   90.00
_cell.angle_beta   90.00
_cell.angle_gamma   90.00
#
_symmetry.space_group_name_H-M   'P 1'
#
loop_
_entity.id
_entity.type
_entity.pdbx_description
1 polymer ?
#
loop_
_entity_poly.entity_id
_entity_poly.type
_entity_poly.pdbx_seq_one_letter_code
_entity_poly.pdbx_strand_id
1 'polypeptide(L)'
;MFKLIFILLCASLFGQDNSSALLKEVQEKYASFNDFTAQFTQLVNGKAAAEGKIFYKKENKLRAELKNNTIVTNGETIWNYNTRDNKVIINTYDESDPSLISFDKILFDYPSKCILSTTKENGKEALLLKPKKNSELAFTSAKLFIDENGLVESILVEDSNTGNLNIKLSGYKWNQNLSNSKFTFFPPEGSKVIDLR
;
A
#
# COMPACT_ATOMS: atom_id res chain seq x y z
N MET A 1 -27.92 33.10 -54.61
CA MET A 1 -27.88 33.15 -53.14
C MET A 1 -27.30 31.85 -52.62
N PHE A 2 -26.00 31.81 -52.29
CA PHE A 2 -25.32 30.60 -51.81
C PHE A 2 -25.24 30.68 -50.28
N LYS A 3 -25.97 29.82 -49.57
CA LYS A 3 -25.93 29.74 -48.09
C LYS A 3 -24.68 28.96 -47.68
N LEU A 4 -23.74 29.64 -47.01
CA LEU A 4 -22.59 29.02 -46.38
C LEU A 4 -23.02 28.50 -45.00
N ILE A 5 -23.09 27.18 -44.83
CA ILE A 5 -23.36 26.52 -43.56
C ILE A 5 -22.04 26.38 -42.80
N PHE A 6 -21.93 27.04 -41.66
CA PHE A 6 -20.81 26.95 -40.73
C PHE A 6 -21.08 25.81 -39.75
N ILE A 7 -20.45 24.65 -39.96
CA ILE A 7 -20.51 23.52 -39.02
C ILE A 7 -19.52 23.81 -37.90
N LEU A 8 -20.06 24.20 -36.74
CA LEU A 8 -19.29 24.34 -35.51
C LEU A 8 -18.98 22.94 -34.97
N LEU A 9 -17.77 22.45 -35.25
CA LEU A 9 -17.26 21.20 -34.72
C LEU A 9 -16.88 21.42 -33.25
N CYS A 10 -17.83 21.21 -32.33
CA CYS A 10 -17.53 21.08 -30.91
C CYS A 10 -16.74 19.77 -30.71
N ALA A 11 -15.42 19.85 -30.76
CA ALA A 11 -14.57 18.79 -30.27
C ALA A 11 -14.75 18.70 -28.76
N SER A 12 -15.56 17.74 -28.31
CA SER A 12 -15.58 17.31 -26.92
C SER A 12 -14.18 16.83 -26.56
N LEU A 13 -13.43 17.65 -25.82
CA LEU A 13 -12.21 17.23 -25.14
C LEU A 13 -12.63 16.16 -24.13
N PHE A 14 -12.61 14.89 -24.54
CA PHE A 14 -12.59 13.79 -23.59
C PHE A 14 -11.31 13.96 -22.78
N GLY A 15 -11.44 14.40 -21.53
CA GLY A 15 -10.33 14.38 -20.58
C GLY A 15 -9.77 12.96 -20.57
N GLN A 16 -8.53 12.82 -21.00
CA GLN A 16 -7.86 11.53 -21.08
C GLN A 16 -7.67 11.01 -19.66
N ASP A 17 -8.45 10.01 -19.25
CA ASP A 17 -8.29 9.34 -17.96
C ASP A 17 -6.94 8.63 -17.94
N ASN A 18 -5.97 9.27 -17.29
CA ASN A 18 -4.58 8.82 -17.25
C ASN A 18 -4.35 7.77 -16.14
N SER A 19 -5.40 7.32 -15.44
CA SER A 19 -5.29 6.40 -14.30
C SER A 19 -4.63 5.08 -14.66
N SER A 20 -4.93 4.53 -15.83
CA SER A 20 -4.31 3.29 -16.31
C SER A 20 -2.82 3.44 -16.60
N ALA A 21 -2.41 4.59 -17.15
CA ALA A 21 -0.99 4.86 -17.42
C ALA A 21 -0.24 5.09 -16.11
N LEU A 22 -0.80 5.88 -15.19
CA LEU A 22 -0.23 6.13 -13.86
C LEU A 22 -0.09 4.84 -13.05
N LEU A 23 -1.11 3.99 -13.05
CA LEU A 23 -1.04 2.67 -12.42
C LEU A 23 0.08 1.83 -13.03
N LYS A 24 0.16 1.78 -14.36
CA LYS A 24 1.17 1.00 -15.07
C LYS A 24 2.58 1.46 -14.73
N GLU A 25 2.83 2.77 -14.70
CA GLU A 25 4.13 3.34 -14.32
C GLU A 25 4.55 2.91 -12.90
N VAL A 26 3.64 3.00 -11.93
CA VAL A 26 3.92 2.57 -10.55
C VAL A 26 4.13 1.06 -10.47
N GLN A 27 3.34 0.27 -11.17
CA GLN A 27 3.49 -1.19 -11.22
C GLN A 27 4.85 -1.58 -11.81
N GLU A 28 5.27 -0.97 -12.91
CA GLU A 28 6.58 -1.21 -13.52
C GLU A 28 7.72 -0.80 -12.57
N LYS A 29 7.57 0.32 -11.87
CA LYS A 29 8.53 0.77 -10.86
C LYS A 29 8.69 -0.25 -9.74
N TYR A 30 7.60 -0.70 -9.12
CA TYR A 30 7.66 -1.66 -8.02
C TYR A 30 8.06 -3.07 -8.47
N ALA A 31 7.69 -3.48 -9.69
CA ALA A 31 8.13 -4.76 -10.26
C ALA A 31 9.66 -4.85 -10.45
N SER A 32 10.31 -3.71 -10.69
CA SER A 32 11.77 -3.58 -10.80
C SER A 32 12.51 -3.74 -9.46
N PHE A 33 11.79 -3.68 -8.33
CA PHE A 33 12.39 -3.85 -7.01
C PHE A 33 12.47 -5.33 -6.64
N ASN A 34 13.66 -5.77 -6.23
CA ASN A 34 13.83 -7.05 -5.54
C ASN A 34 13.53 -6.90 -4.04
N ASP A 35 13.90 -5.75 -3.48
CA ASP A 35 13.61 -5.35 -2.11
C ASP A 35 13.61 -3.82 -1.99
N PHE A 36 13.00 -3.31 -0.92
CA PHE A 36 13.15 -1.92 -0.53
C PHE A 36 13.02 -1.73 0.99
N THR A 37 13.47 -0.56 1.46
CA THR A 37 13.21 -0.05 2.78
C THR A 37 12.61 1.34 2.70
N ALA A 38 11.70 1.68 3.61
CA ALA A 38 11.16 3.02 3.76
C ALA A 38 10.85 3.30 5.22
N GLN A 39 10.81 4.57 5.60
CA GLN A 39 10.15 4.99 6.84
C GLN A 39 8.65 5.11 6.58
N PHE A 40 7.85 4.76 7.58
CA PHE A 40 6.41 4.92 7.50
C PHE A 40 5.84 5.65 8.72
N THR A 41 4.75 6.39 8.49
CA THR A 41 3.88 6.94 9.52
C THR A 41 2.45 6.56 9.19
N GLN A 42 1.76 5.94 10.14
CA GLN A 42 0.36 5.60 10.07
C GLN A 42 -0.45 6.58 10.89
N LEU A 43 -1.50 7.14 10.29
CA LEU A 43 -2.49 7.97 10.94
C LEU A 43 -3.86 7.29 10.84
N VAL A 44 -4.59 7.27 11.94
CA VAL A 44 -5.99 6.82 11.98
C VAL A 44 -6.85 8.03 12.32
N ASN A 45 -7.77 8.38 11.43
CA ASN A 45 -8.61 9.57 11.54
C ASN A 45 -7.79 10.86 11.80
N GLY A 46 -6.66 10.98 11.11
CA GLY A 46 -5.74 12.13 11.20
C GLY A 46 -4.84 12.15 12.44
N LYS A 47 -4.96 11.18 13.36
CA LYS A 47 -4.11 11.08 14.55
C LYS A 47 -3.02 10.04 14.33
N ALA A 48 -1.78 10.38 14.70
CA ALA A 48 -0.66 9.43 14.63
C ALA A 48 -0.97 8.17 15.47
N ALA A 49 -0.90 7.01 14.83
CA ALA A 49 -1.20 5.71 15.43
C ALA A 49 0.06 4.84 15.52
N ALA A 50 0.91 4.88 14.50
CA ALA A 50 2.14 4.11 14.44
C ALA A 50 3.17 4.80 13.54
N GLU A 51 4.44 4.54 13.80
CA GLU A 51 5.55 4.95 12.94
C GLU A 51 6.69 3.95 13.08
N GLY A 52 7.56 3.91 12.08
CA GLY A 52 8.68 3.00 12.09
C GLY A 52 9.32 2.84 10.73
N LYS A 53 10.03 1.72 10.58
CA LYS A 53 10.72 1.36 9.35
C LYS A 53 10.15 0.08 8.78
N ILE A 54 9.89 0.08 7.49
CA ILE A 54 9.47 -1.10 6.74
C ILE A 54 10.62 -1.60 5.88
N PHE A 55 10.72 -2.93 5.80
CA PHE A 55 11.58 -3.66 4.90
C PHE A 55 10.67 -4.60 4.13
N TYR A 56 10.77 -4.54 2.81
CA TYR A 56 10.00 -5.38 1.91
C TYR A 56 10.98 -6.15 1.01
N LYS A 57 10.63 -7.38 0.69
CA LYS A 57 11.25 -8.19 -0.36
C LYS A 57 10.14 -8.97 -1.05
N LYS A 58 10.35 -9.30 -2.32
CA LYS A 58 9.42 -10.12 -3.12
C LYS A 58 8.99 -11.40 -2.37
N GLU A 59 7.87 -11.96 -2.83
CA GLU A 59 7.22 -13.16 -2.26
C GLU A 59 6.71 -12.89 -0.83
N ASN A 60 5.99 -11.77 -0.65
CA ASN A 60 5.32 -11.40 0.60
C ASN A 60 6.23 -11.31 1.85
N LYS A 61 7.53 -11.08 1.65
CA LYS A 61 8.48 -10.94 2.75
C LYS A 61 8.44 -9.50 3.26
N LEU A 62 8.07 -9.35 4.52
CA LEU A 62 7.92 -8.05 5.16
C LEU A 62 8.52 -8.04 6.56
N ARG A 63 9.13 -6.93 6.94
CA ARG A 63 9.47 -6.62 8.33
C ARG A 63 9.10 -5.17 8.61
N ALA A 64 8.27 -4.94 9.61
CA ALA A 64 7.96 -3.62 10.14
C ALA A 64 8.55 -3.51 11.55
N GLU A 65 9.46 -2.55 11.73
CA GLU A 65 10.07 -2.22 13.02
C GLU A 65 9.44 -0.94 13.55
N LEU A 66 8.67 -1.06 14.63
CA LEU A 66 8.07 0.03 15.38
C LEU A 66 8.73 0.13 16.76
N LYS A 67 8.41 1.20 17.50
CA LYS A 67 8.99 1.45 18.84
C LYS A 67 8.93 0.24 19.79
N ASN A 68 7.77 -0.42 19.88
CA ASN A 68 7.57 -1.55 20.80
C ASN A 68 7.12 -2.84 20.12
N ASN A 69 6.95 -2.82 18.80
CA ASN A 69 6.43 -3.96 18.03
C ASN A 69 7.36 -4.24 16.86
N THR A 70 7.65 -5.50 16.61
CA THR A 70 8.26 -5.98 15.37
C THR A 70 7.32 -6.97 14.73
N ILE A 71 6.85 -6.65 13.52
CA ILE A 71 6.03 -7.54 12.71
C ILE A 71 6.92 -8.09 11.61
N VAL A 72 6.98 -9.41 11.46
CA VAL A 72 7.81 -10.07 10.45
C VAL A 72 6.96 -11.12 9.74
N THR A 73 7.05 -11.23 8.43
CA THR A 73 6.53 -12.37 7.68
C THR A 73 7.54 -12.83 6.63
N ASN A 74 7.64 -14.14 6.46
CA ASN A 74 8.42 -14.77 5.38
C ASN A 74 7.54 -15.13 4.15
N GLY A 75 6.24 -14.78 4.18
CA GLY A 75 5.25 -15.16 3.18
C GLY A 75 4.43 -16.41 3.55
N GLU A 76 4.76 -17.10 4.64
CA GLU A 76 4.06 -18.31 5.11
C GLU A 76 3.65 -18.21 6.57
N THR A 77 4.51 -17.63 7.41
CA THR A 77 4.30 -17.40 8.83
C THR A 77 4.47 -15.92 9.11
N ILE A 78 3.61 -15.38 9.97
CA ILE A 78 3.73 -14.03 10.51
C ILE A 78 4.00 -14.07 12.01
N TRP A 79 4.99 -13.30 12.44
CA TRP A 79 5.36 -13.09 13.83
C TRP A 79 5.06 -11.66 14.22
N ASN A 80 4.34 -11.47 15.32
CA ASN A 80 4.12 -10.17 15.94
C ASN A 80 4.76 -10.19 17.33
N TYR A 81 5.93 -9.56 17.47
CA TYR A 81 6.67 -9.47 18.71
C TYR A 81 6.47 -8.11 19.37
N ASN A 82 5.97 -8.11 20.59
CA ASN A 82 5.90 -6.94 21.45
C ASN A 82 7.07 -6.98 22.45
N THR A 83 7.97 -6.00 22.35
CA THR A 83 9.16 -5.92 23.21
C THR A 83 8.84 -5.59 24.66
N ARG A 84 7.77 -4.83 24.92
CA ARG A 84 7.36 -4.44 26.28
C ARG A 84 6.83 -5.63 27.07
N ASP A 85 6.01 -6.45 26.43
CA ASP A 85 5.40 -7.64 27.02
C ASP A 85 6.32 -8.87 26.95
N ASN A 86 7.47 -8.74 26.28
CA ASN A 86 8.33 -9.84 25.86
C ASN A 86 7.52 -11.03 25.30
N LYS A 87 6.63 -10.74 24.36
CA LYS A 87 5.61 -11.68 23.89
C LYS A 87 5.59 -11.72 22.37
N VAL A 88 5.61 -12.92 21.82
CA VAL A 88 5.45 -13.17 20.38
C VAL A 88 4.16 -13.93 20.12
N ILE A 89 3.40 -13.47 19.13
CA ILE A 89 2.27 -14.20 18.57
C ILE A 89 2.67 -14.67 17.18
N ILE A 90 2.45 -15.96 16.89
CA ILE A 90 2.79 -16.61 15.63
C ILE A 90 1.51 -17.10 14.97
N ASN A 91 1.26 -16.65 13.74
CA ASN A 91 0.11 -17.07 12.93
C ASN A 91 0.56 -17.54 11.55
N THR A 92 -0.33 -18.25 10.85
CA THR A 92 -0.19 -18.49 9.42
C THR A 92 -0.40 -17.17 8.68
N TYR A 93 0.46 -16.89 7.71
CA TYR A 93 0.31 -15.70 6.88
C TYR A 93 -0.94 -15.87 6.01
N ASP A 94 -1.93 -15.01 6.25
CA ASP A 94 -3.12 -14.91 5.43
C ASP A 94 -3.04 -13.62 4.62
N GLU A 95 -2.81 -13.76 3.32
CA GLU A 95 -2.80 -12.62 2.41
C GLU A 95 -4.10 -11.82 2.46
N SER A 96 -5.24 -12.47 2.73
CA SER A 96 -6.56 -11.82 2.77
C SER A 96 -6.79 -10.98 4.02
N ASP A 97 -5.93 -11.08 5.04
CA ASP A 97 -6.04 -10.31 6.27
C ASP A 97 -5.87 -8.79 5.97
N PRO A 98 -6.92 -7.98 6.14
CA PRO A 98 -6.88 -6.55 5.85
C PRO A 98 -6.01 -5.76 6.83
N SER A 99 -5.60 -6.35 7.96
CA SER A 99 -4.68 -5.73 8.92
C SER A 99 -3.23 -5.73 8.42
N LEU A 100 -2.93 -6.52 7.38
CA LEU A 100 -1.60 -6.61 6.78
C LEU A 100 -1.48 -5.66 5.59
N ILE A 101 -0.55 -4.70 5.70
CA ILE A 101 -0.22 -3.83 4.58
C ILE A 101 0.54 -4.66 3.54
N SER A 102 -0.12 -4.94 2.40
CA SER A 102 0.50 -5.57 1.24
C SER A 102 0.59 -4.58 0.08
N PHE A 103 1.82 -4.14 -0.22
CA PHE A 103 2.11 -3.34 -1.41
C PHE A 103 1.72 -4.09 -2.69
N ASP A 104 1.92 -5.41 -2.70
CA ASP A 104 1.59 -6.23 -3.86
C ASP A 104 0.08 -6.24 -4.10
N LYS A 105 -0.74 -6.32 -3.04
CA LYS A 105 -2.19 -6.25 -3.19
C LYS A 105 -2.68 -4.91 -3.69
N ILE A 106 -2.24 -3.82 -3.05
CA ILE A 106 -2.76 -2.49 -3.40
C ILE A 106 -2.33 -2.05 -4.80
N LEU A 107 -1.16 -2.51 -5.27
CA LEU A 107 -0.62 -2.13 -6.57
C LEU A 107 -0.97 -3.11 -7.70
N PHE A 108 -1.10 -4.41 -7.45
CA PHE A 108 -1.26 -5.41 -8.52
C PHE A 108 -2.58 -6.18 -8.49
N ASP A 109 -3.21 -6.38 -7.32
CA ASP A 109 -4.49 -7.12 -7.22
C ASP A 109 -5.70 -6.18 -7.22
N TYR A 110 -5.77 -5.28 -6.24
CA TYR A 110 -6.93 -4.42 -5.99
C TYR A 110 -7.36 -3.57 -7.19
N PRO A 111 -6.45 -3.01 -8.02
CA PRO A 111 -6.87 -2.22 -9.17
C PRO A 111 -7.80 -2.97 -10.14
N SER A 112 -7.62 -4.28 -10.32
CA SER A 112 -8.49 -5.09 -11.19
C SER A 112 -9.94 -5.19 -10.68
N LYS A 113 -10.11 -5.08 -9.36
CA LYS A 113 -11.38 -5.14 -8.63
C LYS A 113 -12.03 -3.76 -8.43
N CYS A 114 -11.35 -2.69 -8.86
CA CYS A 114 -11.77 -1.32 -8.71
C CYS A 114 -12.13 -0.65 -10.04
N ILE A 115 -12.91 0.42 -9.95
CA ILE A 115 -12.98 1.48 -10.95
C ILE A 115 -11.84 2.44 -10.62
N LEU A 116 -11.00 2.72 -11.62
CA LEU A 116 -9.83 3.60 -11.50
C LEU A 116 -10.17 4.99 -12.03
N SER A 117 -9.55 5.99 -11.43
CA SER A 117 -9.58 7.38 -11.89
C SER A 117 -8.37 8.12 -11.31
N THR A 118 -8.04 9.29 -11.82
CA THR A 118 -7.10 10.19 -11.16
C THR A 118 -7.85 11.31 -10.44
N THR A 119 -7.27 11.77 -9.34
CA THR A 119 -7.73 12.97 -8.62
C THR A 119 -6.54 13.86 -8.31
N LYS A 120 -6.78 15.14 -8.06
CA LYS A 120 -5.75 16.07 -7.58
C LYS A 120 -6.17 16.62 -6.22
N GLU A 121 -5.32 16.44 -5.22
CA GLU A 121 -5.48 17.06 -3.90
C GLU A 121 -4.23 17.84 -3.55
N ASN A 122 -4.39 19.10 -3.15
CA ASN A 122 -3.29 20.01 -2.81
C ASN A 122 -2.20 20.09 -3.90
N GLY A 123 -2.60 20.03 -5.18
CA GLY A 123 -1.69 20.08 -6.31
C GLY A 123 -0.96 18.76 -6.62
N LYS A 124 -1.17 17.69 -5.85
CA LYS A 124 -0.62 16.36 -6.11
C LYS A 124 -1.66 15.47 -6.78
N GLU A 125 -1.26 14.82 -7.86
CA GLU A 125 -2.06 13.79 -8.52
C GLU A 125 -2.04 12.49 -7.69
N ALA A 126 -3.18 11.82 -7.62
CA ALA A 126 -3.35 10.56 -6.94
C ALA A 126 -4.17 9.59 -7.78
N LEU A 127 -3.77 8.32 -7.76
CA LEU A 127 -4.58 7.23 -8.30
C LEU A 127 -5.68 6.89 -7.30
N LEU A 128 -6.94 6.98 -7.73
CA LEU A 128 -8.12 6.68 -6.93
C LEU A 128 -8.70 5.32 -7.33
N LEU A 129 -8.75 4.41 -6.35
CA LEU A 129 -9.37 3.10 -6.44
C LEU A 129 -10.71 3.13 -5.72
N LYS A 130 -11.79 2.81 -6.45
CA LYS A 130 -13.12 2.58 -5.87
C LYS A 130 -13.56 1.15 -6.15
N PRO A 131 -13.79 0.29 -5.15
CA PRO A 131 -14.24 -1.07 -5.38
C PRO A 131 -15.49 -1.13 -6.26
N LYS A 132 -15.52 -2.08 -7.20
CA LYS A 132 -16.73 -2.37 -7.99
C LYS A 132 -17.82 -2.89 -7.06
N LYS A 133 -19.10 -2.73 -7.43
CA LYS A 133 -20.25 -3.15 -6.62
C LYS A 133 -20.21 -4.61 -6.14
N ASN A 134 -19.52 -5.48 -6.88
CA ASN A 134 -19.45 -6.92 -6.63
C ASN A 134 -18.11 -7.33 -6.00
N SER A 135 -17.29 -6.36 -5.57
CA SER A 135 -15.97 -6.59 -5.01
C SER A 135 -16.07 -6.97 -3.52
N GLU A 136 -15.21 -7.88 -3.09
CA GLU A 136 -15.07 -8.28 -1.67
C GLU A 136 -14.18 -7.30 -0.87
N LEU A 137 -13.67 -6.24 -1.50
CA LEU A 137 -12.78 -5.28 -0.84
C LEU A 137 -13.54 -4.46 0.22
N ALA A 138 -13.07 -4.55 1.47
CA ALA A 138 -13.68 -3.92 2.65
C ALA A 138 -13.26 -2.46 2.85
N PHE A 139 -13.22 -1.65 1.79
CA PHE A 139 -13.00 -0.21 1.88
C PHE A 139 -13.89 0.55 0.90
N THR A 140 -14.15 1.83 1.20
CA THR A 140 -14.97 2.71 0.34
C THR A 140 -14.13 3.31 -0.79
N SER A 141 -12.94 3.79 -0.46
CA SER A 141 -11.98 4.28 -1.46
C SER A 141 -10.53 4.14 -0.99
N ALA A 142 -9.60 4.05 -1.93
CA ALA A 142 -8.17 4.18 -1.65
C ALA A 142 -7.53 5.18 -2.62
N LYS A 143 -6.77 6.14 -2.10
CA LYS A 143 -6.01 7.13 -2.88
C LYS A 143 -4.52 6.86 -2.69
N LEU A 144 -3.81 6.65 -3.79
CA LEU A 144 -2.36 6.48 -3.81
C LEU A 144 -1.74 7.75 -4.38
N PHE A 145 -1.06 8.50 -3.53
CA PHE A 145 -0.25 9.66 -3.91
C PHE A 145 1.11 9.16 -4.35
N ILE A 146 1.49 9.52 -5.56
CA ILE A 146 2.70 9.04 -6.23
C ILE A 146 3.63 10.24 -6.42
N ASP A 147 4.90 10.07 -6.10
CA ASP A 147 5.91 11.12 -6.29
C ASP A 147 6.42 11.17 -7.74
N GLU A 148 7.27 12.15 -8.04
CA GLU A 148 7.88 12.32 -9.37
C GLU A 148 8.80 11.16 -9.80
N ASN A 149 9.15 10.25 -8.89
CA ASN A 149 9.99 9.08 -9.16
C ASN A 149 9.16 7.80 -9.37
N GLY A 150 7.82 7.89 -9.35
CA GLY A 150 6.90 6.77 -9.44
C GLY A 150 6.76 5.97 -8.15
N LEU A 151 7.15 6.53 -6.99
CA LEU A 151 7.06 5.89 -5.69
C LEU A 151 5.78 6.31 -4.95
N VAL A 152 5.20 5.39 -4.18
CA VAL A 152 4.05 5.72 -3.33
C VAL A 152 4.50 6.54 -2.13
N GLU A 153 4.12 7.82 -2.08
CA GLU A 153 4.40 8.72 -0.96
C GLU A 153 3.34 8.56 0.14
N SER A 154 2.08 8.35 -0.24
CA SER A 154 0.99 8.20 0.72
C SER A 154 -0.15 7.34 0.19
N ILE A 155 -0.75 6.55 1.07
CA ILE A 155 -1.95 5.76 0.82
C ILE A 155 -3.01 6.23 1.81
N LEU A 156 -4.12 6.78 1.30
CA LEU A 156 -5.29 7.12 2.11
C LEU A 156 -6.40 6.12 1.79
N VAL A 157 -6.71 5.25 2.75
CA VAL A 157 -7.84 4.31 2.68
C VAL A 157 -8.98 4.87 3.52
N GLU A 158 -10.15 4.98 2.91
CA GLU A 158 -11.39 5.37 3.57
C GLU A 158 -12.26 4.13 3.73
N ASP A 159 -12.64 3.80 4.96
CA ASP A 159 -13.58 2.73 5.27
C ASP A 159 -14.68 3.29 6.19
N SER A 160 -15.94 3.05 5.83
CA SER A 160 -17.11 3.49 6.59
C SER A 160 -17.18 2.90 7.99
N ASN A 161 -16.56 1.74 8.23
CA ASN A 161 -16.62 1.04 9.51
C ASN A 161 -15.44 1.40 10.42
N THR A 162 -14.23 1.47 9.86
CA THR A 162 -12.99 1.64 10.64
C THR A 162 -12.41 3.06 10.60
N GLY A 163 -12.95 3.92 9.73
CA GLY A 163 -12.51 5.30 9.53
C GLY A 163 -11.42 5.42 8.48
N ASN A 164 -10.69 6.53 8.53
CA ASN A 164 -9.68 6.86 7.52
C ASN A 164 -8.29 6.44 8.00
N LEU A 165 -7.66 5.53 7.25
CA LEU A 165 -6.28 5.11 7.44
C LEU A 165 -5.39 5.85 6.44
N ASN A 166 -4.40 6.60 6.94
CA ASN A 166 -3.39 7.22 6.10
C ASN A 166 -2.01 6.66 6.43
N ILE A 167 -1.37 6.02 5.45
CA ILE A 167 0.01 5.56 5.53
C ILE A 167 0.86 6.52 4.70
N LYS A 168 1.86 7.14 5.31
CA LYS A 168 2.84 7.99 4.63
C LYS A 168 4.18 7.25 4.60
N LEU A 169 4.86 7.31 3.46
CA LEU A 169 6.12 6.60 3.21
C LEU A 169 7.18 7.60 2.75
N SER A 170 8.41 7.42 3.22
CA SER A 170 9.53 8.31 2.87
C SER A 170 10.87 7.61 2.99
N GLY A 171 11.92 8.23 2.47
CA GLY A 171 13.29 7.73 2.62
C GLY A 171 13.52 6.37 1.95
N TYR A 172 12.88 6.15 0.80
CA TYR A 172 12.99 4.91 0.05
C TYR A 172 14.44 4.59 -0.31
N LYS A 173 14.81 3.33 -0.11
CA LYS A 173 16.02 2.71 -0.65
C LYS A 173 15.63 1.35 -1.22
N TRP A 174 15.89 1.11 -2.50
CA TRP A 174 15.52 -0.14 -3.17
C TRP A 174 16.77 -0.92 -3.61
N ASN A 175 16.57 -2.20 -3.91
CA ASN A 175 17.60 -3.11 -4.41
C ASN A 175 18.88 -3.13 -3.55
N GLN A 176 18.67 -3.16 -2.23
CA GLN A 176 19.72 -3.19 -1.21
C GLN A 176 20.24 -4.61 -0.94
N ASN A 177 19.75 -5.62 -1.66
CA ASN A 177 20.09 -7.04 -1.47
C ASN A 177 19.86 -7.48 -0.01
N LEU A 178 18.66 -7.23 0.50
CA LEU A 178 18.30 -7.61 1.86
C LEU A 178 18.38 -9.13 2.04
N SER A 179 19.10 -9.57 3.07
CA SER A 179 19.22 -10.98 3.45
C SER A 179 17.85 -11.56 3.84
N ASN A 180 17.59 -12.81 3.43
CA ASN A 180 16.38 -13.55 3.80
C ASN A 180 16.23 -13.70 5.33
N SER A 181 17.33 -13.73 6.08
CA SER A 181 17.30 -13.80 7.55
C SER A 181 16.61 -12.60 8.22
N LYS A 182 16.46 -11.46 7.52
CA LYS A 182 15.69 -10.32 8.02
C LYS A 182 14.19 -10.60 8.10
N PHE A 183 13.69 -11.56 7.33
CA PHE A 183 12.27 -11.87 7.16
C PHE A 183 11.84 -13.11 7.94
N THR A 184 12.68 -13.55 8.88
CA THR A 184 12.36 -14.57 9.87
C THR A 184 12.57 -13.97 11.25
N PHE A 185 11.77 -14.39 12.22
CA PHE A 185 11.88 -13.89 13.59
C PHE A 185 12.18 -15.02 14.56
N PHE A 186 13.24 -14.83 15.35
CA PHE A 186 13.61 -15.71 16.46
C PHE A 186 13.31 -14.97 17.76
N PRO A 187 12.32 -15.42 18.55
CA PRO A 187 11.99 -14.79 19.82
C PRO A 187 13.20 -14.80 20.76
N PRO A 188 13.53 -13.67 21.41
CA PRO A 188 14.58 -13.64 22.43
C PRO A 188 14.31 -14.64 23.56
N GLU A 189 15.38 -15.07 24.24
CA GLU A 189 15.26 -15.95 25.40
C GLU A 189 14.30 -15.36 26.46
N GLY A 190 13.47 -16.23 27.06
CA GLY A 190 12.46 -15.83 28.03
C GLY A 190 11.20 -15.19 27.43
N SER A 191 11.08 -15.09 26.10
CA SER A 191 9.85 -14.62 25.45
C SER A 191 8.67 -15.54 25.73
N LYS A 192 7.50 -14.96 26.03
CA LYS A 192 6.24 -15.69 26.00
C LYS A 192 5.84 -15.94 24.54
N VAL A 193 5.78 -17.21 24.14
CA VAL A 193 5.39 -17.62 22.79
C VAL A 193 3.93 -18.07 22.78
N ILE A 194 3.13 -17.52 21.87
CA ILE A 194 1.77 -17.98 21.57
C ILE A 194 1.75 -18.34 20.08
N ASP A 195 1.60 -19.63 19.76
CA ASP A 195 1.52 -20.14 18.38
C ASP A 195 0.07 -20.53 18.08
N LEU A 196 -0.49 -19.95 17.01
CA LEU A 196 -1.89 -20.11 16.57
C LEU A 196 -1.99 -20.69 15.15
N ARG A 197 -0.89 -21.22 14.60
CA ARG A 197 -0.85 -21.87 13.28
C ARG A 197 -1.60 -23.21 13.26
#